data_AF-A0A7X6NXD2-F1
#
_entry.id   AF-A0A7X6NXD2-F1
#
_cell.length_a   1.000
_cell.length_b   1.000
_cell.length_c   1.000
_cell.angle_alpha   90.00
_cell.angle_beta   90.00
_cell.angle_gamma   90.00
#
_symmetry.space_group_name_H-M   'P 1'
#
loop_
_entity.id
_entity.type
_entity.pdbx_description
1 polymer ?
#
loop_
_entity_poly.entity_id
_entity_poly.type
_entity_poly.pdbx_seq_one_letter_code
_entity_poly.pdbx_strand_id
1 'polypeptide(L)'
;MEPKDKNNIFVLLKTVFNNIGTEKINGEELPRATMIYNDKHRYDITVLTDEGDGSELNTYNFMMDIEPSLSRKIWYAAEIPKEIATESNFIVELKIRNRIFHIILEELSYPDDNVTEQLDVKQKINAYMFWGDGCPHCENAHEFFKTIEKKYESCYKLVDYEVWNDKTSADLMKKVEGHFNEKNLGVPLIVIGNKHFMGYAPSYDEDIIEAIKKSCTSSNYVDIVSNIQNNK
;
A
#
# COMPACT_ATOMS: atom_id res chain seq x y z
N MET A 1 -25.37 -13.27 9.98
CA MET A 1 -24.85 -12.94 11.34
C MET A 1 -25.54 -11.68 11.84
N GLU A 2 -25.88 -11.62 13.13
CA GLU A 2 -26.40 -10.40 13.77
C GLU A 2 -25.31 -9.79 14.68
N PRO A 3 -25.16 -8.45 14.72
CA PRO A 3 -24.21 -7.80 15.62
C PRO A 3 -24.55 -8.09 17.09
N LYS A 4 -23.53 -8.18 17.94
CA LYS A 4 -23.72 -8.31 19.40
C LYS A 4 -24.36 -7.07 20.00
N ASP A 5 -24.06 -5.89 19.46
CA ASP A 5 -24.69 -4.62 19.82
C ASP A 5 -25.55 -4.09 18.67
N LYS A 6 -26.78 -3.64 18.97
CA LYS A 6 -27.72 -3.08 17.98
C LYS A 6 -27.23 -1.78 17.33
N ASN A 7 -26.29 -1.08 17.96
CA ASN A 7 -25.65 0.11 17.43
C ASN A 7 -24.41 -0.21 16.58
N ASN A 8 -24.05 -1.48 16.45
CA ASN A 8 -22.97 -1.91 15.59
C ASN A 8 -23.46 -2.37 14.22
N ILE A 9 -22.52 -2.44 13.28
CA ILE A 9 -22.64 -3.08 11.98
C ILE A 9 -21.46 -4.02 11.77
N PHE A 10 -21.61 -4.94 10.81
CA PHE A 10 -20.48 -5.67 10.27
C PHE A 10 -19.91 -4.95 9.05
N VAL A 11 -18.60 -4.75 9.07
CA VAL A 11 -17.80 -4.45 7.87
C VAL A 11 -17.25 -5.77 7.36
N LEU A 12 -17.50 -6.06 6.08
CA LEU A 12 -17.03 -7.28 5.42
C LEU A 12 -15.92 -6.93 4.44
N LEU A 13 -14.75 -7.52 4.64
CA LEU A 13 -13.68 -7.54 3.63
C LEU A 13 -13.68 -8.93 2.97
N LYS A 14 -13.93 -8.95 1.67
CA LYS A 14 -13.82 -10.16 0.85
C LYS A 14 -12.43 -10.25 0.25
N THR A 15 -11.83 -11.43 0.30
CA THR A 15 -10.53 -11.70 -0.32
C THR A 15 -10.57 -13.00 -1.10
N VAL A 16 -9.69 -13.14 -2.09
CA VAL A 16 -9.48 -14.37 -2.85
C VAL A 16 -8.02 -14.76 -2.71
N PHE A 17 -7.75 -15.93 -2.14
CA PHE A 17 -6.41 -16.47 -1.99
C PHE A 17 -6.16 -17.55 -3.01
N ASN A 18 -5.15 -17.36 -3.85
CA ASN A 18 -4.72 -18.32 -4.85
C ASN A 18 -3.47 -19.05 -4.34
N ASN A 19 -3.53 -20.38 -4.25
CA ASN A 19 -2.33 -21.16 -3.98
C ASN A 19 -1.54 -21.39 -5.27
N ILE A 20 -0.57 -20.52 -5.53
CA ILE A 20 0.35 -20.64 -6.67
C ILE A 20 1.57 -21.53 -6.38
N GLY A 21 1.67 -22.09 -5.16
CA GLY A 21 2.74 -22.97 -4.75
C GLY A 21 2.51 -24.42 -5.17
N THR A 22 3.52 -25.25 -4.91
CA THR A 22 3.46 -26.71 -5.15
C THR A 22 2.96 -27.50 -3.94
N GLU A 23 2.83 -26.85 -2.79
CA GLU A 23 2.41 -27.45 -1.52
C GLU A 23 1.06 -26.90 -1.07
N LYS A 24 0.32 -27.69 -0.30
CA LYS A 24 -0.95 -27.30 0.32
C LYS A 24 -0.72 -26.20 1.35
N ILE A 25 -1.55 -25.15 1.32
CA ILE A 25 -1.59 -24.14 2.38
C ILE A 25 -2.56 -24.63 3.45
N ASN A 26 -2.07 -24.83 4.67
CA ASN A 26 -2.92 -25.25 5.79
C ASN A 26 -3.88 -24.11 6.19
N GLY A 27 -5.14 -24.45 6.50
CA GLY A 27 -6.14 -23.51 6.99
C GLY A 27 -5.69 -22.69 8.21
N GLU A 28 -4.83 -23.23 9.06
CA GLU A 28 -4.23 -22.55 10.21
C GLU A 28 -3.21 -21.46 9.83
N GLU A 29 -2.61 -21.58 8.64
CA GLU A 29 -1.69 -20.60 8.05
C GLU A 29 -2.39 -19.49 7.28
N LEU A 30 -3.73 -19.55 7.17
CA LEU A 30 -4.46 -18.53 6.46
C LEU A 30 -4.34 -17.16 7.12
N PRO A 31 -4.51 -16.09 6.32
CA PRO A 31 -4.27 -14.76 6.83
C PRO A 31 -5.22 -14.40 7.95
N ARG A 32 -4.63 -13.94 9.05
CA ARG A 32 -5.38 -13.40 10.18
C ARG A 32 -5.48 -11.90 10.00
N ALA A 33 -6.65 -11.35 10.26
CA ALA A 33 -6.89 -9.94 10.08
C ALA A 33 -7.17 -9.26 11.43
N THR A 34 -6.82 -7.99 11.56
CA THR A 34 -7.29 -7.12 12.64
C THR A 34 -7.66 -5.78 12.03
N MET A 35 -8.81 -5.22 12.40
CA MET A 35 -9.16 -3.88 11.94
C MET A 35 -8.74 -2.84 12.97
N ILE A 36 -8.12 -1.77 12.51
CA ILE A 36 -7.57 -0.69 13.31
C ILE A 36 -8.25 0.61 12.85
N TYR A 37 -8.82 1.36 13.79
CA TYR A 37 -9.42 2.66 13.53
C TYR A 37 -8.63 3.75 14.28
N ASN A 38 -8.27 4.82 13.56
CA ASN A 38 -7.51 5.97 14.08
C ASN A 38 -6.24 5.56 14.87
N ASP A 39 -5.56 4.48 14.44
CA ASP A 39 -4.35 3.91 15.07
C ASP A 39 -4.49 3.52 16.55
N LYS A 40 -5.71 3.51 17.10
CA LYS A 40 -5.97 3.34 18.54
C LYS A 40 -6.94 2.21 18.84
N HIS A 41 -8.02 2.13 18.10
CA HIS A 41 -9.09 1.17 18.36
C HIS A 41 -8.88 -0.08 17.51
N ARG A 42 -8.81 -1.24 18.15
CA ARG A 42 -8.66 -2.53 17.49
C ARG A 42 -9.97 -3.28 17.58
N TYR A 43 -10.44 -3.78 16.44
CA TYR A 43 -11.61 -4.63 16.32
C TYR A 43 -11.17 -6.02 15.87
N ASP A 44 -11.60 -7.02 16.62
CA ASP A 44 -11.38 -8.42 16.27
C ASP A 44 -12.13 -8.75 14.98
N ILE A 45 -11.47 -9.53 14.12
CA ILE A 45 -12.06 -10.00 12.88
C ILE A 45 -12.43 -11.47 13.02
N THR A 46 -13.68 -11.75 12.69
CA THR A 46 -14.16 -13.12 12.47
C THR A 46 -13.86 -13.52 11.04
N VAL A 47 -13.13 -14.62 10.86
CA VAL A 47 -12.93 -15.24 9.55
C VAL A 47 -14.16 -16.07 9.21
N LEU A 48 -14.69 -15.87 8.01
CA LEU A 48 -15.86 -16.51 7.47
C LEU A 48 -15.53 -17.18 6.14
N THR A 49 -16.05 -18.39 5.95
CA THR A 49 -15.88 -19.18 4.73
C THR A 49 -17.19 -19.31 3.97
N ASP A 50 -17.06 -19.27 2.66
CA ASP A 50 -18.13 -19.54 1.71
C ASP A 50 -17.95 -20.96 1.16
N GLU A 51 -18.92 -21.84 1.39
CA GLU A 51 -18.94 -23.21 0.83
C GLU A 51 -19.72 -23.28 -0.51
N GLY A 52 -20.22 -22.14 -1.02
CA GLY A 52 -21.08 -22.09 -2.20
C GLY A 52 -20.98 -20.78 -2.99
N ASP A 53 -22.13 -20.14 -3.22
CA ASP A 53 -22.27 -18.91 -4.01
C ASP A 53 -22.10 -17.61 -3.19
N GLY A 54 -21.81 -17.70 -1.89
CA GLY A 54 -21.72 -16.59 -0.95
C GLY A 54 -22.98 -16.35 -0.11
N SER A 55 -24.04 -17.14 -0.30
CA SER A 55 -25.29 -17.01 0.46
C SER A 55 -25.21 -17.50 1.90
N GLU A 56 -24.31 -18.44 2.20
CA GLU A 56 -24.07 -18.96 3.55
C GLU A 56 -22.60 -18.81 3.95
N LEU A 57 -22.36 -18.04 5.02
CA LEU A 57 -21.05 -17.82 5.61
C LEU A 57 -20.91 -18.58 6.93
N ASN A 58 -19.90 -19.45 7.02
CA ASN A 58 -19.64 -20.31 8.18
C ASN A 58 -18.31 -19.96 8.86
N THR A 59 -18.17 -20.29 10.16
CA THR A 59 -16.95 -20.04 10.96
C THR A 59 -16.05 -21.28 11.08
N TYR A 60 -16.24 -22.31 10.24
CA TYR A 60 -15.52 -23.59 10.32
C TYR A 60 -14.10 -23.46 9.73
N ASN A 61 -13.26 -22.72 10.44
CA ASN A 61 -11.89 -22.39 10.01
C ASN A 61 -10.95 -23.61 9.91
N PHE A 62 -11.31 -24.76 10.47
CA PHE A 62 -10.46 -25.96 10.53
C PHE A 62 -10.48 -26.80 9.23
N MET A 63 -11.30 -26.46 8.23
CA MET A 63 -11.36 -27.14 6.93
C MET A 63 -10.95 -26.22 5.77
N MET A 64 -9.99 -25.33 6.04
CA MET A 64 -9.62 -24.25 5.13
C MET A 64 -8.33 -24.45 4.35
N ASP A 65 -7.93 -25.70 4.10
CA ASP A 65 -6.74 -25.96 3.30
C ASP A 65 -6.93 -25.49 1.85
N ILE A 66 -5.91 -24.84 1.27
CA ILE A 66 -5.92 -24.48 -0.15
C ILE A 66 -4.94 -25.38 -0.87
N GLU A 67 -5.46 -26.32 -1.65
CA GLU A 67 -4.63 -27.19 -2.50
C GLU A 67 -3.94 -26.38 -3.60
N PRO A 68 -2.78 -26.85 -4.12
CA PRO A 68 -2.09 -26.21 -5.24
C PRO A 68 -3.02 -25.89 -6.42
N SER A 69 -2.84 -24.70 -7.01
CA SER A 69 -3.64 -24.16 -8.12
C SER A 69 -5.12 -23.92 -7.84
N LEU A 70 -5.58 -24.08 -6.60
CA LEU A 70 -6.94 -23.71 -6.20
C LEU A 70 -6.98 -22.31 -5.58
N SER A 71 -8.17 -21.73 -5.67
CA SER A 71 -8.52 -20.45 -5.08
C SER A 71 -9.53 -20.65 -3.97
N ARG A 72 -9.43 -19.87 -2.91
CA ARG A 72 -10.45 -19.83 -1.85
C ARG A 72 -10.87 -18.40 -1.55
N LYS A 73 -12.17 -18.18 -1.46
CA LYS A 73 -12.74 -16.92 -0.98
C LYS A 73 -12.72 -16.93 0.53
N ILE A 74 -12.19 -15.88 1.13
CA ILE A 74 -12.19 -15.68 2.58
C ILE A 74 -12.83 -14.34 2.87
N TRP A 75 -13.78 -14.36 3.79
CA TRP A 75 -14.47 -13.17 4.27
C TRP A 75 -13.98 -12.83 5.67
N TYR A 76 -13.74 -11.55 5.90
CA TYR A 76 -13.28 -11.00 7.16
C TYR A 76 -14.36 -10.06 7.67
N ALA A 77 -15.03 -10.46 8.75
CA ALA A 77 -16.10 -9.68 9.35
C ALA A 77 -15.60 -8.98 10.62
N ALA A 78 -15.61 -7.64 10.61
CA ALA A 78 -15.36 -6.82 11.78
C ALA A 78 -16.67 -6.20 12.26
N GLU A 79 -16.99 -6.35 13.55
CA GLU A 79 -18.12 -5.66 14.17
C GLU A 79 -17.65 -4.29 14.69
N ILE A 80 -18.27 -3.20 14.22
CA ILE A 80 -17.92 -1.82 14.62
C ILE A 80 -19.15 -0.96 14.91
N PRO A 81 -19.00 0.12 15.71
CA PRO A 81 -20.05 1.11 15.88
C PRO A 81 -20.46 1.77 14.55
N LYS A 82 -21.77 1.93 14.34
CA LYS A 82 -22.34 2.59 13.14
C LYS A 82 -21.80 4.00 12.92
N GLU A 83 -21.58 4.72 14.02
CA GLU A 83 -21.15 6.13 14.01
C GLU A 83 -19.80 6.36 13.32
N ILE A 84 -18.89 5.38 13.38
CA ILE A 84 -17.58 5.49 12.74
C ILE A 84 -17.53 4.87 11.35
N ALA A 85 -18.59 4.17 10.92
CA ALA A 85 -18.58 3.39 9.68
C ALA A 85 -18.43 4.22 8.40
N THR A 86 -18.74 5.51 8.44
CA THR A 86 -18.61 6.42 7.29
C THR A 86 -17.27 7.16 7.28
N GLU A 87 -16.37 6.86 8.21
CA GLU A 87 -15.06 7.51 8.29
C GLU A 87 -14.00 6.75 7.49
N SER A 88 -13.03 7.48 6.92
CA SER A 88 -11.99 6.96 6.02
C SER A 88 -10.66 6.59 6.69
N ASN A 89 -10.71 6.23 7.99
CA ASN A 89 -9.52 5.99 8.83
C ASN A 89 -9.41 4.55 9.35
N PHE A 90 -9.91 3.58 8.58
CA PHE A 90 -9.74 2.17 8.91
C PHE A 90 -8.57 1.56 8.17
N ILE A 91 -7.79 0.78 8.91
CA ILE A 91 -6.71 -0.05 8.39
C ILE A 91 -7.02 -1.49 8.75
N VAL A 92 -7.05 -2.40 7.77
CA VAL A 92 -7.06 -3.84 8.02
C VAL A 92 -5.63 -4.35 7.97
N GLU A 93 -5.13 -4.79 9.11
CA GLU A 93 -3.85 -5.46 9.24
C GLU A 93 -4.02 -6.95 8.95
N LEU A 94 -3.56 -7.40 7.78
CA LEU A 94 -3.51 -8.80 7.38
C LEU A 94 -2.14 -9.40 7.67
N LYS A 95 -2.10 -10.40 8.54
CA LYS A 95 -0.91 -11.18 8.85
C LYS A 95 -0.92 -12.49 8.06
N ILE A 96 0.04 -12.65 7.16
CA ILE A 96 0.27 -13.86 6.37
C ILE A 96 1.63 -14.42 6.75
N ARG A 97 1.66 -15.56 7.44
CA ARG A 97 2.91 -16.14 7.99
C ARG A 97 3.69 -15.09 8.80
N ASN A 98 4.86 -14.67 8.31
CA ASN A 98 5.75 -13.69 8.97
C ASN A 98 5.66 -12.29 8.35
N ARG A 99 4.67 -12.03 7.48
CA ARG A 99 4.48 -10.73 6.83
C ARG A 99 3.18 -10.09 7.32
N ILE A 100 3.21 -8.77 7.42
CA ILE A 100 2.07 -7.93 7.77
C ILE A 100 1.80 -7.02 6.57
N PHE A 101 0.53 -6.94 6.18
CA PHE A 101 0.03 -6.09 5.12
C PHE A 101 -1.03 -5.17 5.71
N HIS A 102 -1.04 -3.91 5.29
CA HIS A 102 -2.03 -2.92 5.73
C HIS A 102 -2.91 -2.53 4.54
N ILE A 103 -4.21 -2.80 4.64
CA ILE A 103 -5.22 -2.36 3.68
C ILE A 103 -5.87 -1.10 4.27
N ILE A 104 -5.74 0.02 3.58
CA ILE A 104 -6.40 1.27 3.96
C ILE A 104 -7.79 1.28 3.33
N LEU A 105 -8.84 1.46 4.13
CA LEU A 105 -10.22 1.56 3.66
C LEU A 105 -10.57 3.03 3.50
N GLU A 106 -10.57 3.53 2.27
CA GLU A 106 -10.79 4.96 1.97
C GLU A 106 -12.29 5.32 1.97
N GLU A 107 -13.18 4.40 1.63
CA GLU A 107 -14.63 4.60 1.71
C GLU A 107 -15.35 3.25 1.89
N LEU A 108 -16.07 3.07 3.00
CA LEU A 108 -16.93 1.91 3.19
C LEU A 108 -18.21 2.12 2.39
N SER A 109 -18.20 1.71 1.12
CA SER A 109 -19.44 1.63 0.34
C SER A 109 -20.32 0.50 0.89
N TYR A 110 -21.58 0.81 1.20
CA TYR A 110 -22.59 -0.24 1.40
C TYR A 110 -22.72 -0.99 0.08
N PRO A 111 -22.55 -2.33 0.04
CA PRO A 111 -22.72 -3.06 -1.21
C PRO A 111 -24.20 -2.96 -1.60
N ASP A 112 -24.50 -2.12 -2.59
CA ASP A 112 -25.51 -2.47 -3.57
C ASP A 112 -24.98 -3.74 -4.24
N ASP A 113 -25.80 -4.80 -4.24
CA ASP A 113 -25.43 -6.12 -4.74
C ASP A 113 -24.72 -5.97 -6.11
N ASN A 114 -23.48 -6.48 -6.20
CA ASN A 114 -22.60 -6.57 -7.39
C ASN A 114 -21.48 -5.52 -7.58
N VAL A 115 -20.72 -5.18 -6.54
CA VAL A 115 -19.36 -4.60 -6.74
C VAL A 115 -18.30 -5.55 -6.20
N THR A 116 -17.51 -6.14 -7.11
CA THR A 116 -16.31 -6.90 -6.77
C THR A 116 -15.13 -5.97 -6.88
N GLU A 117 -14.72 -5.33 -5.79
CA GLU A 117 -13.50 -4.52 -5.80
C GLU A 117 -12.28 -5.45 -5.65
N GLN A 118 -11.50 -5.59 -6.72
CA GLN A 118 -10.24 -6.34 -6.71
C GLN A 118 -9.17 -5.45 -6.07
N LEU A 119 -8.85 -5.72 -4.80
CA LEU A 119 -7.66 -5.19 -4.15
C LEU A 119 -6.42 -5.89 -4.72
N ASP A 120 -5.87 -5.33 -5.79
CA ASP A 120 -4.57 -5.69 -6.30
C ASP A 120 -3.51 -5.24 -5.28
N VAL A 121 -2.70 -6.17 -4.75
CA VAL A 121 -1.61 -5.83 -3.82
C VAL A 121 -0.56 -5.07 -4.60
N LYS A 122 -0.77 -3.77 -4.71
CA LYS A 122 0.08 -2.89 -5.50
C LYS A 122 1.46 -2.85 -4.87
N GLN A 123 2.49 -3.19 -5.65
CA GLN A 123 3.86 -3.04 -5.20
C GLN A 123 4.10 -1.58 -4.81
N LYS A 124 4.82 -1.35 -3.70
CA LYS A 124 5.16 0.00 -3.25
C LYS A 124 5.78 0.79 -4.41
N ILE A 125 5.31 2.01 -4.60
CA ILE A 125 5.88 2.92 -5.60
C ILE A 125 7.25 3.40 -5.11
N ASN A 126 8.13 3.71 -6.05
CA ASN A 126 9.42 4.32 -5.75
C ASN A 126 9.30 5.84 -5.80
N ALA A 127 9.71 6.50 -4.72
CA ALA A 127 10.11 7.90 -4.74
C ALA A 127 11.64 7.91 -4.82
N TYR A 128 12.19 8.56 -5.83
CA TYR A 128 13.64 8.61 -6.02
C TYR A 128 14.17 9.95 -5.55
N MET A 129 15.33 9.93 -4.90
CA MET A 129 16.04 11.14 -4.51
C MET A 129 17.49 11.03 -4.97
N PHE A 130 17.87 11.90 -5.90
CA PHE A 130 19.25 12.11 -6.27
C PHE A 130 19.84 13.19 -5.36
N TRP A 131 20.91 12.88 -4.65
CA TRP A 131 21.46 13.72 -3.59
C TRP A 131 22.99 13.78 -3.66
N GLY A 132 23.62 14.69 -2.90
CA GLY A 132 25.07 14.82 -2.82
C GLY A 132 25.57 14.90 -1.39
N ASP A 133 26.73 14.30 -1.11
CA ASP A 133 27.34 14.32 0.23
C ASP A 133 27.69 15.75 0.69
N GLY A 134 27.16 16.16 1.84
CA GLY A 134 27.30 17.53 2.39
C GLY A 134 26.36 18.58 1.80
N CYS A 135 25.31 18.17 1.08
CA CYS A 135 24.26 19.05 0.55
C CYS A 135 23.20 19.39 1.62
N PRO A 136 23.08 20.64 2.12
CA PRO A 136 22.14 20.98 3.19
C PRO A 136 20.67 20.80 2.80
N HIS A 137 20.33 21.08 1.54
CA HIS A 137 18.96 20.88 1.05
C HIS A 137 18.60 19.39 0.95
N CYS A 138 19.58 18.53 0.71
CA CYS A 138 19.39 17.09 0.66
C CYS A 138 19.13 16.54 2.06
N GLU A 139 19.92 16.97 3.06
CA GLU A 139 19.69 16.62 4.46
C GLU A 139 18.28 17.02 4.92
N ASN A 140 17.84 18.25 4.61
CA ASN A 140 16.49 18.70 4.94
C ASN A 140 15.39 17.83 4.27
N ALA A 141 15.59 17.43 3.01
CA ALA A 141 14.66 16.54 2.32
C ALA A 141 14.62 15.14 2.96
N HIS A 142 15.78 14.59 3.36
CA HIS A 142 15.85 13.33 4.09
C HIS A 142 15.14 13.40 5.44
N GLU A 143 15.30 14.50 6.18
CA GLU A 143 14.56 14.73 7.43
C GLU A 143 13.04 14.73 7.18
N PHE A 144 12.57 15.43 6.16
CA PHE A 144 11.18 15.41 5.76
C PHE A 144 10.69 13.99 5.42
N PHE A 145 11.40 13.25 4.56
CA PHE A 145 11.01 11.87 4.21
C PHE A 145 10.96 10.96 5.44
N LYS A 146 11.87 11.14 6.40
CA LYS A 146 11.85 10.42 7.68
C LYS A 146 10.59 10.74 8.51
N THR A 147 10.08 11.97 8.46
CA THR A 147 8.84 12.32 9.17
C THR A 147 7.61 11.62 8.62
N ILE A 148 7.60 11.29 7.32
CA ILE A 148 6.46 10.68 6.63
C ILE A 148 6.63 9.17 6.37
N GLU A 149 7.85 8.62 6.57
CA GLU A 149 8.20 7.23 6.27
C GLU A 149 7.19 6.26 6.87
N LYS A 150 7.01 6.28 8.20
CA LYS A 150 6.08 5.37 8.89
C LYS A 150 4.64 5.56 8.42
N LYS A 151 4.23 6.78 8.09
CA LYS A 151 2.84 7.08 7.69
C LYS A 151 2.49 6.51 6.32
N TYR A 152 3.46 6.44 5.42
CA TYR A 152 3.23 5.95 4.06
C TYR A 152 4.06 4.70 3.71
N GLU A 153 4.65 4.04 4.71
CA GLU A 153 5.52 2.88 4.51
C GLU A 153 4.83 1.75 3.76
N SER A 154 3.52 1.60 3.88
CA SER A 154 2.75 0.57 3.18
C SER A 154 2.68 0.81 1.67
N CYS A 155 2.93 2.04 1.21
CA CYS A 155 2.64 2.45 -0.15
C CYS A 155 3.85 2.94 -0.97
N TYR A 156 4.84 3.56 -0.34
CA TYR A 156 6.04 3.99 -1.05
C TYR A 156 7.32 3.55 -0.33
N LYS A 157 8.42 3.61 -1.06
CA LYS A 157 9.77 3.60 -0.48
C LYS A 157 10.61 4.70 -1.11
N LEU A 158 11.49 5.28 -0.31
CA LEU A 158 12.52 6.20 -0.80
C LEU A 158 13.67 5.37 -1.38
N VAL A 159 14.17 5.77 -2.55
CA VAL A 159 15.33 5.19 -3.21
C VAL A 159 16.35 6.30 -3.46
N ASP A 160 17.47 6.20 -2.79
CA ASP A 160 18.52 7.21 -2.76
C ASP A 160 19.64 6.91 -3.77
N TYR A 161 20.05 7.93 -4.51
CA TYR A 161 21.19 7.90 -5.42
C TYR A 161 22.13 9.08 -5.12
N GLU A 162 23.31 8.80 -4.59
CA GLU A 162 24.35 9.82 -4.40
C GLU A 162 24.99 10.11 -5.77
N VAL A 163 25.10 11.38 -6.18
CA VAL A 163 25.55 11.73 -7.54
C VAL A 163 26.83 12.55 -7.61
N TRP A 164 27.38 13.01 -6.50
CA TRP A 164 28.65 13.77 -6.52
C TRP A 164 29.86 12.84 -6.57
N ASN A 165 29.76 11.66 -5.94
CA ASN A 165 30.83 10.69 -5.80
C ASN A 165 30.56 9.37 -6.51
N ASP A 166 29.31 9.06 -6.88
CA ASP A 166 28.97 7.91 -7.73
C ASP A 166 28.60 8.34 -9.17
N LYS A 167 29.54 8.07 -10.09
CA LYS A 167 29.40 8.38 -11.52
C LYS A 167 28.21 7.67 -12.18
N THR A 168 27.88 6.45 -11.75
CA THR A 168 26.78 5.66 -12.34
C THR A 168 25.44 6.29 -11.99
N SER A 169 25.29 6.69 -10.73
CA SER A 169 24.14 7.45 -10.24
C SER A 169 24.05 8.83 -10.88
N ALA A 170 25.18 9.53 -11.07
CA ALA A 170 25.23 10.80 -11.80
C ALA A 170 24.80 10.68 -13.27
N ASP A 171 25.23 9.61 -13.96
CA ASP A 171 24.83 9.36 -15.34
C ASP A 171 23.35 8.95 -15.45
N LEU A 172 22.80 8.24 -14.44
CA LEU A 172 21.35 8.00 -14.33
C LEU A 172 20.58 9.31 -14.16
N MET A 173 21.01 10.19 -13.25
CA MET A 173 20.39 11.50 -13.04
C MET A 173 20.31 12.29 -14.34
N LYS A 174 21.40 12.37 -15.12
CA LYS A 174 21.40 13.07 -16.43
C LYS A 174 20.38 12.51 -17.43
N LYS A 175 20.16 11.20 -17.45
CA LYS A 175 19.14 10.59 -18.31
C LYS A 175 17.73 10.96 -17.84
N VAL A 176 17.52 11.01 -16.52
CA VAL A 176 16.26 11.46 -15.90
C VAL A 176 15.99 12.93 -16.21
N GLU A 177 16.98 13.81 -16.11
CA GLU A 177 16.86 15.22 -16.53
C GLU A 177 16.44 15.32 -18.00
N GLY A 178 17.09 14.56 -18.88
CA GLY A 178 16.75 14.49 -20.30
C GLY A 178 15.32 14.04 -20.57
N HIS A 179 14.78 13.11 -19.76
CA HIS A 179 13.38 12.68 -19.87
C HIS A 179 12.40 13.83 -19.59
N PHE A 180 12.70 14.66 -18.59
CA PHE A 180 11.87 15.82 -18.24
C PHE A 180 12.13 17.04 -19.14
N ASN A 181 12.99 16.94 -20.16
CA ASN A 181 13.49 18.06 -20.98
C ASN A 181 14.16 19.18 -20.16
N GLU A 182 14.67 18.83 -18.98
CA GLU A 182 15.39 19.74 -18.10
C GLU A 182 16.89 19.65 -18.34
N LYS A 183 17.64 20.68 -17.90
CA LYS A 183 19.11 20.71 -18.02
C LYS A 183 19.76 21.26 -16.76
N ASN A 184 20.81 20.58 -16.30
CA ASN A 184 21.65 20.97 -15.16
C ASN A 184 20.85 21.08 -13.85
N LEU A 185 20.09 20.04 -13.51
CA LEU A 185 19.35 20.04 -12.26
C LEU A 185 20.33 19.87 -11.09
N GLY A 186 20.11 20.67 -10.06
CA GLY A 186 20.83 20.54 -8.80
C GLY A 186 20.27 19.40 -7.95
N VAL A 187 20.99 19.09 -6.87
CA VAL A 187 20.51 18.20 -5.83
C VAL A 187 19.86 18.99 -4.68
N PRO A 188 18.85 18.45 -3.98
CA PRO A 188 18.21 17.17 -4.30
C PRO A 188 17.30 17.27 -5.53
N LEU A 189 17.28 16.22 -6.35
CA LEU A 189 16.25 16.01 -7.37
C LEU A 189 15.36 14.86 -6.91
N ILE A 190 14.08 15.15 -6.68
CA ILE A 190 13.10 14.17 -6.22
C ILE A 190 12.21 13.80 -7.40
N VAL A 191 11.99 12.51 -7.66
CA VAL A 191 11.14 12.02 -8.77
C VAL A 191 10.13 11.01 -8.24
N ILE A 192 8.85 11.28 -8.48
CA ILE A 192 7.72 10.45 -8.02
C ILE A 192 6.71 10.33 -9.16
N GLY A 193 6.58 9.12 -9.70
CA GLY A 193 5.74 8.89 -10.87
C GLY A 193 6.19 9.77 -12.05
N ASN A 194 5.31 10.65 -12.52
CA ASN A 194 5.58 11.62 -13.59
C ASN A 194 5.90 13.05 -13.10
N LYS A 195 6.09 13.23 -11.79
CA LYS A 195 6.45 14.52 -11.19
C LYS A 195 7.92 14.52 -10.79
N HIS A 196 8.52 15.71 -10.85
CA HIS A 196 9.84 15.95 -10.30
C HIS A 196 9.86 17.26 -9.51
N PHE A 197 10.76 17.35 -8.53
CA PHE A 197 11.00 18.52 -7.71
C PHE A 197 12.50 18.81 -7.68
N MET A 198 12.85 20.06 -7.96
CA MET A 198 14.25 20.51 -7.99
C MET A 198 14.56 21.28 -6.71
N GLY A 199 15.59 20.85 -6.00
CA GLY A 199 15.87 21.35 -4.66
C GLY A 199 14.85 20.86 -3.64
N TYR A 200 14.93 21.42 -2.43
CA TYR A 200 13.94 21.17 -1.39
C TYR A 200 13.77 22.39 -0.50
N ALA A 201 12.51 22.70 -0.21
CA ALA A 201 12.07 23.63 0.81
C ALA A 201 10.80 23.07 1.49
N PRO A 202 10.54 23.39 2.76
CA PRO A 202 9.35 22.89 3.47
C PRO A 202 8.01 23.21 2.79
N SER A 203 7.97 24.24 1.93
CA SER A 203 6.79 24.55 1.11
C SER A 203 6.45 23.46 0.09
N TYR A 204 7.33 22.48 -0.16
CA TYR A 204 7.10 21.37 -1.09
C TYR A 204 6.49 20.14 -0.41
N ASP A 205 6.40 20.11 0.92
CA ASP A 205 5.99 18.93 1.68
C ASP A 205 4.62 18.40 1.23
N GLU A 206 3.63 19.30 1.10
CA GLU A 206 2.28 18.94 0.68
C GLU A 206 2.24 18.40 -0.75
N ASP A 207 2.97 19.02 -1.67
CA ASP A 207 3.03 18.60 -3.08
C ASP A 207 3.73 17.24 -3.24
N ILE A 208 4.80 16.99 -2.47
CA ILE A 208 5.50 15.71 -2.47
C ILE A 208 4.58 14.60 -1.92
N ILE A 209 3.87 14.85 -0.81
CA ILE A 209 2.89 13.91 -0.25
C ILE A 209 1.76 13.65 -1.25
N GLU A 210 1.26 14.69 -1.92
CA GLU A 210 0.21 14.54 -2.94
C GLU A 210 0.68 13.69 -4.12
N ALA A 211 1.92 13.88 -4.59
CA ALA A 211 2.52 13.08 -5.65
C ALA A 211 2.66 11.60 -5.25
N ILE A 212 3.05 11.32 -4.00
CA ILE A 212 3.12 9.96 -3.45
C ILE A 212 1.71 9.35 -3.45
N LYS A 213 0.72 10.02 -2.87
CA LYS A 213 -0.67 9.53 -2.78
C LYS A 213 -1.27 9.25 -4.16
N LYS A 214 -1.10 10.17 -5.12
CA LYS A 214 -1.57 9.98 -6.50
C LYS A 214 -0.89 8.78 -7.17
N SER A 215 0.42 8.61 -6.97
CA SER A 215 1.16 7.48 -7.54
C SER A 215 0.72 6.15 -6.92
N CYS A 216 0.52 6.15 -5.61
CA CYS A 216 0.01 5.05 -4.82
C CYS A 216 -1.33 4.52 -5.33
N THR A 217 -2.28 5.39 -5.65
CA THR A 217 -3.64 4.98 -6.07
C THR A 217 -3.79 4.84 -7.59
N SER A 218 -2.94 5.50 -8.41
CA SER A 218 -3.05 5.49 -9.88
C SER A 218 -2.80 4.13 -10.54
N SER A 219 -3.79 3.56 -11.23
CA SER A 219 -3.63 2.37 -12.08
C SER A 219 -2.63 2.55 -13.23
N ASN A 220 -2.27 3.80 -13.55
CA ASN A 220 -1.31 4.18 -14.59
C ASN A 220 0.00 4.71 -13.99
N TYR A 221 0.39 4.27 -12.79
CA TYR A 221 1.70 4.62 -12.22
C TYR A 221 2.82 4.17 -13.17
N VAL A 222 3.72 5.09 -13.48
CA VAL A 222 4.92 4.83 -14.30
C VAL A 222 6.14 5.15 -13.45
N ASP A 223 6.99 4.14 -13.25
CA ASP A 223 8.29 4.31 -12.65
C ASP A 223 9.30 4.80 -13.70
N ILE A 224 9.37 6.12 -13.89
CA ILE A 224 10.23 6.74 -14.92
C ILE A 224 11.70 6.37 -14.72
N VAL A 225 12.19 6.41 -13.49
CA VAL A 225 13.61 6.18 -13.20
C VAL A 225 13.98 4.71 -13.45
N SER A 226 13.15 3.77 -12.99
CA SER A 226 13.35 2.34 -13.28
C SER A 226 13.28 2.05 -14.77
N ASN A 227 12.33 2.65 -15.50
CA ASN A 227 12.24 2.51 -16.96
C ASN A 227 13.50 3.01 -17.67
N ILE A 228 14.05 4.15 -17.25
CA ILE A 228 15.31 4.69 -17.79
C ILE A 228 16.51 3.79 -17.46
N GLN A 229 16.54 3.20 -16.27
CA GLN A 229 17.60 2.29 -15.85
C GLN A 229 17.58 0.98 -16.66
N ASN A 230 16.39 0.47 -16.98
CA ASN A 230 16.20 -0.81 -17.67
C ASN A 230 16.25 -0.69 -19.21
N ASN A 231 15.92 0.47 -19.76
CA ASN A 231 16.10 0.76 -21.19
C ASN A 231 17.57 1.11 -21.45
N LYS A 232 18.40 0.08 -21.66
CA LYS A 232 19.77 0.23 -22.20
C LYS A 232 19.76 0.61 -23.66
#